data_AF-A0A485LN02-F1
#
_entry.id   AF-A0A485LN02-F1
#
_cell.length_a   1.000
_cell.length_b   1.000
_cell.length_c   1.000
_cell.angle_alpha   90.00
_cell.angle_beta   90.00
_cell.angle_gamma   90.00
#
_symmetry.space_group_name_H-M   'P 1'
#
loop_
_entity.id
_entity.type
_entity.pdbx_description
1 polymer ?
#
loop_
_entity_poly.entity_id
_entity_poly.type
_entity_poly.pdbx_seq_one_letter_code
_entity_poly.pdbx_strand_id
1 'polypeptide(L)'
;MGRQDLTIEEREAILRELFLISSGSFKARLPNGFGDALAAKYNCHVTTIRNVLKRAKEQGVVEGNMMVSVASKKKGRVGRKPAHAPEQVKEALLKLPLAQRTNLRSISAKTG
;
A
#
# COMPACT_ATOMS: atom_id res chain seq x y z
N MET A 1 -1.72 -2.75 -22.57
CA MET A 1 -0.77 -2.20 -21.57
C MET A 1 -1.55 -1.81 -20.33
N GLY A 2 -1.09 -2.21 -19.13
CA GLY A 2 -1.78 -1.87 -17.89
C GLY A 2 -1.66 -0.38 -17.57
N ARG A 3 -2.70 0.22 -16.98
CA ARG A 3 -2.64 1.60 -16.48
C ARG A 3 -1.54 1.72 -15.42
N GLN A 4 -0.70 2.74 -15.52
CA GLN A 4 0.34 3.05 -14.56
C GLN A 4 -0.27 3.39 -13.19
N ASP A 5 0.30 2.84 -12.13
CA ASP A 5 -0.07 3.21 -10.76
C ASP A 5 0.48 4.59 -10.42
N LEU A 6 -0.31 5.39 -9.69
CA LEU A 6 0.16 6.67 -9.16
C LEU A 6 1.40 6.48 -8.28
N THR A 7 2.41 7.29 -8.52
CA THR A 7 3.64 7.38 -7.71
C THR A 7 3.33 7.89 -6.31
N ILE A 8 4.31 7.81 -5.41
CA ILE A 8 4.16 8.33 -4.05
C ILE A 8 4.00 9.85 -4.08
N GLU A 9 4.81 10.52 -4.90
CA GLU A 9 4.80 11.98 -5.09
C GLU A 9 3.48 12.46 -5.67
N GLU A 10 2.91 11.75 -6.66
CA GLU A 10 1.60 12.10 -7.22
C GLU A 10 0.47 11.97 -6.19
N ARG A 11 0.49 10.91 -5.36
CA ARG A 11 -0.50 10.72 -4.28
C ARG A 11 -0.40 11.82 -3.23
N GLU A 12 0.81 12.26 -2.92
CA GLU A 12 1.06 13.36 -2.00
C GLU A 12 0.60 14.70 -2.59
N ALA A 13 0.91 14.97 -3.86
CA ALA A 13 0.49 16.17 -4.56
C ALA A 13 -1.05 16.27 -4.63
N ILE A 14 -1.74 15.16 -4.93
CA ILE A 14 -3.21 15.09 -4.88
C ILE A 14 -3.73 15.53 -3.51
N LEU A 15 -3.17 15.00 -2.41
CA LEU A 15 -3.60 15.39 -1.06
C LEU A 15 -3.30 16.85 -0.74
N ARG A 16 -2.13 17.37 -1.14
CA ARG A 16 -1.78 18.79 -0.96
C ARG A 16 -2.75 19.73 -1.67
N GLU A 17 -3.08 19.44 -2.93
CA GLU A 17 -4.04 20.25 -3.70
C GLU A 17 -5.44 20.26 -3.05
N LEU A 18 -5.83 19.09 -2.52
CA LEU A 18 -7.03 18.91 -1.73
C LEU A 18 -7.06 19.77 -0.46
N PHE A 19 -5.96 19.81 0.28
CA PHE A 19 -5.83 20.64 1.47
C PHE A 19 -5.85 22.14 1.14
N LEU A 20 -5.21 22.56 0.05
CA LEU A 20 -5.15 23.96 -0.37
C LEU A 20 -6.53 24.53 -0.71
N ILE A 21 -7.41 23.72 -1.30
CA ILE A 21 -8.78 24.12 -1.64
C ILE A 21 -9.71 24.13 -0.42
N SER A 22 -9.35 23.35 0.59
CA SER A 22 -10.10 23.25 1.82
C SER A 22 -9.57 24.31 2.79
N SER A 23 -10.04 25.55 2.66
CA SER A 23 -9.75 26.77 3.45
C SER A 23 -9.35 26.56 4.93
N GLY A 24 -8.16 26.01 5.18
CA GLY A 24 -7.64 25.68 6.51
C GLY A 24 -8.18 24.40 7.18
N SER A 25 -9.23 23.75 6.66
CA SER A 25 -9.81 22.54 7.24
C SER A 25 -10.18 21.50 6.19
N PHE A 26 -9.86 20.22 6.43
CA PHE A 26 -10.12 19.16 5.47
C PHE A 26 -11.63 18.99 5.24
N LYS A 27 -12.09 19.24 4.02
CA LYS A 27 -13.50 19.08 3.67
C LYS A 27 -13.87 17.60 3.66
N ALA A 28 -14.89 17.25 4.45
CA ALA A 28 -15.42 15.88 4.51
C ALA A 28 -15.91 15.37 3.14
N ARG A 29 -16.25 16.26 2.20
CA ARG A 29 -16.66 15.91 0.83
C ARG A 29 -15.89 16.74 -0.19
N LEU A 30 -15.51 16.09 -1.29
CA LEU A 30 -14.89 16.74 -2.43
C LEU A 30 -15.89 17.68 -3.12
N PRO A 31 -15.50 18.91 -3.50
CA PRO A 31 -16.33 19.75 -4.37
C PRO A 31 -16.70 19.03 -5.67
N ASN A 32 -17.89 19.34 -6.21
CA ASN A 32 -18.36 18.76 -7.46
C ASN A 32 -17.39 19.06 -8.62
N GLY A 33 -17.15 18.08 -9.48
CA GLY A 33 -16.23 18.21 -10.63
C GLY A 33 -14.74 18.23 -10.28
N PHE A 34 -14.38 18.47 -9.02
CA PHE A 34 -12.97 18.56 -8.63
C PHE A 34 -12.23 17.22 -8.72
N GLY A 35 -12.94 16.12 -8.44
CA GLY A 35 -12.39 14.77 -8.62
C GLY A 35 -12.08 14.46 -10.07
N ASP A 36 -12.89 14.97 -11.00
CA ASP A 36 -12.71 14.80 -12.43
C ASP A 36 -11.55 15.67 -12.95
N ALA A 37 -11.42 16.90 -12.42
CA ALA A 37 -10.28 17.77 -12.71
C ALA A 37 -8.94 17.16 -12.26
N LEU A 38 -8.86 16.63 -11.04
CA LEU A 38 -7.67 15.91 -10.56
C LEU A 38 -7.42 14.63 -11.37
N ALA A 39 -8.45 13.88 -11.70
CA ALA A 39 -8.33 12.67 -12.51
C ALA A 39 -7.72 12.98 -13.88
N ALA A 40 -8.16 14.05 -14.54
CA ALA A 40 -7.58 14.53 -15.79
C ALA A 40 -6.12 14.97 -15.63
N LYS A 41 -5.81 15.75 -14.57
CA LYS A 41 -4.46 16.26 -14.29
C LYS A 41 -3.43 15.16 -14.08
N TYR A 42 -3.78 14.13 -13.30
CA TYR A 42 -2.89 13.02 -12.97
C TYR A 42 -3.07 11.80 -13.89
N ASN A 43 -3.78 11.96 -15.02
CA ASN A 43 -4.07 10.91 -15.99
C ASN A 43 -4.54 9.58 -15.35
N CYS A 44 -5.44 9.69 -14.38
CA CYS A 44 -5.94 8.55 -13.62
C CYS A 44 -7.47 8.52 -13.62
N HIS A 45 -8.07 7.41 -13.18
CA HIS A 45 -9.52 7.34 -13.05
C HIS A 45 -9.98 8.04 -11.76
N VAL A 46 -11.18 8.63 -11.78
CA VAL A 46 -11.78 9.36 -10.65
C VAL A 46 -11.88 8.49 -9.39
N THR A 47 -12.07 7.17 -9.56
CA THR A 47 -12.07 6.23 -8.43
C THR A 47 -10.71 6.15 -7.73
N THR A 48 -9.60 6.35 -8.45
CA THR A 48 -8.26 6.41 -7.86
C THR A 48 -8.14 7.62 -6.93
N ILE A 49 -8.61 8.79 -7.36
CA ILE A 49 -8.67 10.00 -6.52
C ILE A 49 -9.53 9.75 -5.27
N ARG A 50 -10.72 9.17 -5.44
CA ARG A 50 -11.61 8.81 -4.33
C ARG A 50 -10.97 7.82 -3.35
N ASN A 51 -10.17 6.87 -3.84
CA ASN A 51 -9.48 5.88 -3.00
C ASN A 51 -8.32 6.50 -2.20
N VAL A 52 -7.56 7.42 -2.82
CA VAL A 52 -6.52 8.21 -2.11
C VAL A 52 -7.17 9.00 -0.98
N LEU A 53 -8.28 9.68 -1.27
CA LEU A 53 -9.06 10.42 -0.28
C LEU A 53 -9.64 9.56 0.83
N LYS A 54 -10.25 8.42 0.48
CA LYS A 54 -10.81 7.48 1.45
C LYS A 54 -9.74 7.02 2.43
N ARG A 55 -8.54 6.74 1.94
CA ARG A 55 -7.42 6.33 2.79
C ARG A 55 -6.94 7.44 3.72
N ALA A 56 -6.86 8.68 3.24
CA ALA A 56 -6.53 9.82 4.08
C ALA A 56 -7.58 9.98 5.20
N LYS A 57 -8.86 9.80 4.90
CA LYS A 57 -9.94 9.78 5.91
C LYS A 57 -9.79 8.64 6.91
N GLU A 58 -9.50 7.42 6.45
CA GLU A 58 -9.22 6.26 7.31
C GLU A 58 -8.07 6.50 8.30
N GLN A 59 -7.18 7.46 8.00
CA GLN A 59 -6.04 7.82 8.84
C GLN A 59 -6.31 9.04 9.74
N GLY A 60 -7.54 9.56 9.78
CA GLY A 60 -7.93 10.63 10.71
C GLY A 60 -7.68 12.05 10.20
N VAL A 61 -7.49 12.25 8.89
CA VAL A 61 -7.27 13.61 8.33
C VAL A 61 -8.43 14.57 8.61
N VAL A 62 -9.65 14.05 8.68
CA VAL A 62 -10.85 14.85 9.03
C VAL A 62 -10.80 15.31 10.49
N GLU A 63 -10.15 14.53 11.35
CA GLU A 63 -10.03 14.77 12.80
C GLU A 63 -8.81 15.63 13.15
N GLY A 64 -8.04 16.08 12.14
CA GLY A 64 -6.86 16.92 12.33
C GLY A 64 -5.53 16.17 12.28
N ASN A 65 -5.51 14.87 11.98
CA ASN A 65 -4.24 14.16 11.78
C ASN A 65 -3.60 14.57 10.45
N MET A 66 -2.55 15.39 10.51
CA MET A 66 -1.77 15.82 9.35
C MET A 66 -0.66 14.83 8.94
N MET A 67 -0.41 13.80 9.75
CA MET A 67 0.60 12.77 9.49
C MET A 67 -0.04 11.57 8.79
N VAL A 68 -0.06 11.61 7.46
CA VAL A 68 -0.81 10.68 6.60
C VAL A 68 0.15 9.87 5.73
N SER A 69 -0.04 8.55 5.72
CA SER A 69 0.70 7.65 4.83
C SER A 69 0.07 7.56 3.43
N VAL A 70 0.81 8.04 2.43
CA VAL A 70 0.45 7.96 1.00
C VAL A 70 0.89 6.66 0.31
N ALA A 71 1.71 5.83 0.97
CA ALA A 71 2.39 4.68 0.36
C ALA A 71 1.42 3.60 -0.16
N SER A 72 1.47 3.18 -1.43
CA SER A 72 0.51 2.22 -2.00
C SER A 72 0.29 0.95 -1.15
N LYS A 73 -0.97 0.53 -0.97
CA LYS A 73 -1.33 -0.75 -0.30
C LYS A 73 -0.82 -1.98 -1.08
N LYS A 74 -0.40 -1.82 -2.35
CA LYS A 74 0.23 -2.90 -3.13
C LYS A 74 1.59 -3.29 -2.55
N LYS A 75 2.35 -2.36 -1.97
CA LYS A 75 3.68 -2.64 -1.41
C LYS A 75 3.58 -3.73 -0.34
N GLY A 76 4.25 -4.85 -0.56
CA GLY A 76 4.20 -6.03 0.33
C GLY A 76 2.94 -6.90 0.26
N ARG A 77 1.95 -6.55 -0.58
CA ARG A 77 0.72 -7.33 -0.78
C ARG A 77 0.58 -7.92 -2.18
N VAL A 78 1.50 -7.58 -3.08
CA VAL A 78 1.56 -8.11 -4.44
C VAL A 78 2.57 -9.24 -4.54
N GLY A 79 2.35 -10.13 -5.52
CA GLY A 79 3.18 -11.29 -5.77
C GLY A 79 2.64 -12.56 -5.12
N ARG A 80 3.35 -13.67 -5.37
CA ARG A 80 3.02 -14.98 -4.81
C ARG A 80 3.30 -14.94 -3.31
N LYS A 81 2.28 -15.28 -2.51
CA LYS A 81 2.48 -15.48 -1.07
C LYS A 81 3.47 -16.62 -0.83
N PRO A 82 4.38 -16.52 0.15
CA PRO A 82 5.28 -17.61 0.47
C PRO A 82 4.47 -18.86 0.85
N ALA A 83 4.91 -20.02 0.37
CA ALA A 83 4.24 -21.29 0.64
C ALA A 83 4.31 -21.69 2.12
N HIS A 84 5.36 -21.25 2.81
CA HIS A 84 5.60 -21.53 4.23
C HIS A 84 5.79 -20.23 5.00
N ALA A 85 5.18 -20.15 6.18
CA ALA A 85 5.44 -19.05 7.10
C ALA A 85 6.88 -19.17 7.67
N PRO A 86 7.54 -18.05 8.00
CA PRO A 86 8.91 -18.08 8.53
C PRO A 86 9.02 -18.90 9.82
N GLU A 87 7.97 -18.91 10.64
CA GLU A 87 7.88 -19.71 11.87
C GLU A 87 7.88 -21.21 11.55
N GLN A 88 7.08 -21.63 10.57
CA GLN A 88 7.02 -23.03 10.11
C GLN A 88 8.37 -23.50 9.57
N VAL A 89 9.06 -22.66 8.79
CA VAL A 89 10.41 -22.96 8.29
C VAL A 89 11.40 -23.09 9.45
N LYS A 90 11.32 -22.21 10.44
CA LYS A 90 12.18 -22.26 11.63
C LYS A 90 11.96 -23.52 12.45
N GLU A 91 10.70 -23.92 12.67
CA GLU A 91 10.35 -25.16 13.37
C GLU A 91 10.85 -26.41 12.61
N ALA A 92 10.65 -26.46 11.30
CA ALA A 92 11.12 -27.56 10.46
C ALA A 92 12.65 -27.68 10.50
N LEU A 93 13.36 -26.54 10.46
CA LEU A 93 14.81 -26.50 10.62
C LEU A 93 15.25 -27.00 12.00
N LEU A 94 14.60 -26.56 13.08
CA LEU A 94 14.95 -26.96 14.45
C LEU A 94 14.76 -28.46 14.69
N LYS A 95 13.73 -29.08 14.12
CA LYS A 95 13.50 -30.53 14.19
C LYS A 95 14.60 -31.35 13.53
N LEU A 96 15.29 -30.81 12.51
CA LEU A 96 16.42 -31.50 11.89
C LEU A 96 17.68 -31.40 12.76
N PRO A 97 18.36 -32.52 13.07
CA PRO A 97 19.67 -32.50 13.70
C PRO A 97 20.69 -31.69 12.88
N LEU A 98 21.60 -30.98 13.55
CA LEU A 98 22.59 -30.10 12.90
C LEU A 98 23.45 -30.84 11.85
N ALA A 99 23.83 -32.10 12.12
CA ALA A 99 24.60 -32.94 11.20
C ALA A 99 23.89 -33.17 9.85
N GLN A 100 22.57 -33.03 9.81
CA GLN A 100 21.74 -33.27 8.63
C GLN A 100 21.41 -31.98 7.86
N ARG A 101 21.77 -30.80 8.39
CA ARG A 101 21.55 -29.48 7.77
C ARG A 101 22.71 -29.11 6.84
N THR A 102 23.04 -29.98 5.88
CA THR A 102 24.22 -29.79 5.03
C THR A 102 24.00 -28.72 3.97
N ASN A 103 22.99 -28.86 3.11
CA ASN A 103 22.65 -27.87 2.09
C ASN A 103 21.13 -27.62 2.00
N LEU A 104 20.72 -26.51 1.37
CA LEU A 104 19.29 -26.14 1.29
C LEU A 104 18.44 -27.22 0.58
N ARG A 105 19.02 -27.92 -0.41
CA ARG A 105 18.35 -29.01 -1.13
C ARG A 105 18.11 -30.22 -0.23
N SER A 106 19.10 -30.62 0.59
CA SER A 106 18.98 -31.74 1.51
C SER A 106 18.03 -31.42 2.66
N ILE A 107 18.00 -30.16 3.11
CA ILE A 107 17.06 -29.68 4.11
C ILE A 107 15.65 -29.79 3.54
N SER A 108 15.39 -29.21 2.36
CA SER A 108 14.07 -29.29 1.71
C SER A 108 13.61 -30.72 1.47
N ALA A 109 14.51 -31.61 1.01
CA ALA A 109 14.16 -33.03 0.82
C ALA A 109 13.73 -33.72 2.13
N LYS A 110 14.17 -33.23 3.29
CA LYS A 110 13.85 -33.78 4.61
C LYS A 110 12.70 -33.06 5.32
N THR A 111 12.45 -31.80 5.00
CA THR A 111 11.38 -30.99 5.62
C THR A 111 10.07 -31.00 4.83
N GLY A 112 10.10 -31.44 3.57
CA GLY A 112 9.06 -31.13 2.59
C GLY A 112 9.13 -29.69 2.11
#